data_AF-A0A1V4Y767-F1
#
_entry.id   AF-A0A1V4Y767-F1
#
_cell.length_a   1.000
_cell.length_b   1.000
_cell.length_c   1.000
_cell.angle_alpha   90.00
_cell.angle_beta   90.00
_cell.angle_gamma   90.00
#
_symmetry.space_group_name_H-M   'P 1'
#
loop_
_entity.id
_entity.type
_entity.pdbx_description
1 polymer ?
#
loop_
_entity_poly.entity_id
_entity_poly.type
_entity_poly.pdbx_seq_one_letter_code
_entity_poly.pdbx_strand_id
1 'polypeptide(L)'
;MILQQEDKDAIVAIVAARHFSEQKWKWINLKKDLQKVMKAFEEIKEQYDKYPYMSKDWYVENSATKGIHMCDTWEELSFLIEFLRDYAQYFDFMVKYEGGRKMFCIASHDGKLTHEQENAITVARRLRCNVIVFSVEVPDSIEFDMMQMGGGT
;
A
#
# COMPACT_ATOMS: atom_id res chain seq x y z
N MET A 1 -20.96 -1.65 -21.07
CA MET A 1 -21.07 -0.59 -20.03
C MET A 1 -19.90 0.36 -20.17
N ILE A 2 -20.14 1.67 -20.20
CA ILE A 2 -19.07 2.69 -20.23
C ILE A 2 -18.48 2.81 -18.83
N LEU A 3 -17.16 2.68 -18.71
CA LEU A 3 -16.45 2.75 -17.45
C LEU A 3 -16.27 4.20 -17.00
N GLN A 4 -16.67 4.49 -15.76
CA GLN A 4 -16.35 5.75 -15.10
C GLN A 4 -14.90 5.72 -14.60
N GLN A 5 -14.40 6.89 -14.20
CA GLN A 5 -13.05 7.04 -13.66
C GLN A 5 -12.80 6.10 -12.46
N GLU A 6 -13.76 6.04 -11.54
CA GLU A 6 -13.68 5.19 -10.35
C GLU A 6 -13.61 3.69 -10.70
N ASP A 7 -14.30 3.27 -11.76
CA ASP A 7 -14.23 1.89 -12.27
C ASP A 7 -12.84 1.59 -12.81
N LYS A 8 -12.27 2.52 -13.59
CA LYS A 8 -10.92 2.38 -14.13
C LYS A 8 -9.89 2.30 -13.02
N ASP A 9 -9.96 3.20 -12.04
CA ASP A 9 -9.05 3.21 -10.88
C ASP A 9 -9.15 1.90 -10.09
N ALA A 10 -10.36 1.37 -9.90
CA ALA A 10 -10.57 0.08 -9.24
C ALA A 10 -9.96 -1.08 -10.04
N ILE A 11 -10.13 -1.09 -11.36
CA ILE A 11 -9.52 -2.10 -12.24
C ILE A 11 -8.00 -2.04 -12.17
N VAL A 12 -7.39 -0.85 -12.29
CA VAL A 12 -5.93 -0.71 -12.17
C VAL A 12 -5.44 -1.20 -10.81
N ALA A 13 -6.13 -0.87 -9.72
CA ALA A 13 -5.77 -1.33 -8.38
C ALA A 13 -5.83 -2.87 -8.26
N ILE A 14 -6.83 -3.52 -8.87
CA ILE A 14 -6.93 -4.99 -8.91
C ILE A 14 -5.77 -5.58 -9.69
N VAL A 15 -5.44 -5.03 -10.86
CA VAL A 15 -4.35 -5.52 -11.71
C VAL A 15 -3.00 -5.34 -11.02
N ALA A 16 -2.76 -4.20 -10.36
CA ALA A 16 -1.55 -3.95 -9.59
C ALA A 16 -1.38 -4.95 -8.45
N ALA A 17 -2.43 -5.15 -7.63
CA ALA A 17 -2.43 -6.10 -6.54
C ALA A 17 -2.16 -7.54 -7.02
N ARG A 18 -2.76 -7.93 -8.16
CA ARG A 18 -2.51 -9.23 -8.78
C ARG A 18 -1.06 -9.36 -9.25
N HIS A 19 -0.52 -8.34 -9.92
CA HIS A 19 0.87 -8.32 -10.36
C HIS A 19 1.84 -8.51 -9.18
N PHE A 20 1.67 -7.75 -8.09
CA PHE A 20 2.50 -7.89 -6.90
C PHE A 20 2.41 -9.30 -6.29
N SER A 21 1.21 -9.87 -6.25
CA SER A 21 0.98 -11.22 -5.72
C SER A 21 1.63 -12.30 -6.58
N GLU A 22 1.53 -12.20 -7.91
CA GLU A 22 2.19 -13.12 -8.86
C GLU A 22 3.72 -13.07 -8.74
N GLN A 23 4.28 -11.89 -8.46
CA GLN A 23 5.71 -11.72 -8.18
C GLN A 23 6.11 -12.11 -6.75
N LYS A 24 5.16 -12.56 -5.92
CA LYS A 24 5.35 -12.87 -4.49
C LYS A 24 5.86 -11.69 -3.65
N TRP A 25 5.54 -10.47 -4.06
CA TRP A 25 5.87 -9.28 -3.29
C TRP A 25 4.88 -9.11 -2.13
N LYS A 26 5.37 -8.61 -0.99
CA LYS A 26 4.50 -8.16 0.09
C LYS A 26 3.94 -6.80 -0.30
N TRP A 27 2.65 -6.60 -0.14
CA TRP A 27 2.00 -5.34 -0.46
C TRP A 27 0.84 -5.05 0.49
N ILE A 28 0.53 -3.77 0.68
CA ILE A 28 -0.66 -3.28 1.37
C ILE A 28 -1.36 -2.23 0.51
N ASN A 29 -2.68 -2.19 0.57
CA ASN A 29 -3.45 -1.13 -0.07
C ASN A 29 -3.59 0.04 0.91
N LEU A 30 -2.96 1.17 0.64
CA LEU A 30 -2.96 2.32 1.55
C LEU A 30 -4.36 2.95 1.66
N LYS A 31 -5.17 2.93 0.60
CA LYS A 31 -6.55 3.42 0.66
C LYS A 31 -7.43 2.62 1.64
N LYS A 32 -7.14 1.32 1.84
CA LYS A 32 -7.93 0.42 2.71
C LYS A 32 -7.28 0.15 4.06
N ASP A 33 -5.96 0.03 4.11
CA ASP A 33 -5.23 -0.53 5.24
C ASP A 33 -4.35 0.50 5.98
N LEU A 34 -4.35 1.77 5.57
CA LEU A 34 -3.56 2.83 6.25
C LEU A 34 -3.82 2.87 7.76
N GLN A 35 -5.09 2.79 8.18
CA GLN A 35 -5.43 2.80 9.61
C GLN A 35 -4.88 1.58 10.36
N LYS A 36 -4.74 0.43 9.70
CA LYS A 36 -4.11 -0.75 10.31
C LYS A 36 -2.62 -0.55 10.51
N VAL A 37 -1.94 0.12 9.57
CA VAL A 37 -0.52 0.50 9.70
C VAL A 37 -0.34 1.46 10.88
N MET A 38 -1.20 2.49 10.97
CA MET A 38 -1.17 3.46 12.07
C MET A 38 -1.42 2.81 13.43
N LYS A 39 -2.43 1.92 13.51
CA LYS A 39 -2.74 1.17 14.74
C LYS A 39 -1.59 0.25 15.16
N ALA A 40 -0.95 -0.43 14.21
CA ALA A 40 0.20 -1.29 14.49
C ALA A 40 1.34 -0.52 15.18
N PHE A 41 1.60 0.73 14.76
CA PHE A 41 2.59 1.58 15.41
C PHE A 41 2.23 1.90 16.86
N GLU A 42 0.98 2.32 17.11
CA GLU A 42 0.54 2.64 18.47
C GLU A 42 0.54 1.39 19.38
N GLU A 43 0.16 0.22 18.86
CA GLU A 43 0.22 -1.04 19.59
C GLU A 43 1.66 -1.44 19.96
N ILE A 44 2.62 -1.30 19.04
CA ILE A 44 4.04 -1.57 19.32
C ILE A 44 4.58 -0.58 20.36
N LYS A 45 4.19 0.70 20.25
CA LYS A 45 4.56 1.75 21.20
C LYS A 45 4.05 1.43 22.61
N GLU A 46 2.76 1.09 22.73
CA GLU A 46 2.12 0.75 24.00
C GLU A 46 2.76 -0.50 24.62
N GLN A 47 3.06 -1.53 23.82
CA GLN A 47 3.76 -2.72 24.29
C GLN A 47 5.13 -2.41 24.87
N TYR A 48 5.92 -1.57 24.19
CA TYR A 48 7.21 -1.13 24.68
C TYR A 48 7.08 -0.31 25.97
N ASP A 49 6.15 0.65 26.00
CA ASP A 49 5.95 1.52 27.17
C ASP A 49 5.51 0.72 28.41
N LYS A 50 4.75 -0.37 28.21
CA LYS A 50 4.31 -1.28 29.27
C LYS A 50 5.40 -2.28 29.69
N TYR A 51 6.25 -2.72 28.77
CA TYR A 51 7.25 -3.76 29.00
C TYR A 51 8.63 -3.38 28.43
N PRO A 52 9.33 -2.40 29.01
CA PRO A 52 10.59 -1.86 28.46
C PRO A 52 11.82 -2.75 28.74
N TYR A 53 11.64 -4.08 28.74
CA TYR A 53 12.71 -5.06 29.01
C TYR A 53 13.48 -5.48 27.75
N MET A 54 12.89 -5.28 26.56
CA MET A 54 13.50 -5.53 25.25
C MET A 54 13.67 -4.20 24.49
N SER A 55 14.52 -4.18 23.46
CA SER A 55 14.66 -2.99 22.60
C SER A 55 13.37 -2.74 21.80
N LYS A 56 13.12 -1.48 21.42
CA LYS A 56 12.00 -1.14 20.53
C LYS A 56 12.07 -1.90 19.20
N ASP A 57 13.27 -2.07 18.65
CA ASP A 57 13.47 -2.84 17.41
C ASP A 57 13.04 -4.30 17.57
N TRP A 58 13.27 -4.91 18.74
CA TRP A 58 12.79 -6.25 19.01
C TRP A 58 11.26 -6.33 18.92
N TYR A 59 10.54 -5.34 19.46
CA TYR A 59 9.08 -5.29 19.36
C TYR A 59 8.59 -5.11 17.93
N VAL A 60 9.27 -4.30 17.12
CA VAL A 60 8.95 -4.14 15.69
C VAL A 60 9.14 -5.46 14.94
N GLU A 61 10.32 -6.08 15.11
CA GLU A 61 10.72 -7.30 14.44
C GLU A 61 9.80 -8.50 14.77
N ASN A 62 9.36 -8.59 16.02
CA ASN A 62 8.56 -9.70 16.54
C ASN A 62 7.06 -9.40 16.60
N SER A 63 6.61 -8.25 16.08
CA SER A 63 5.20 -7.89 16.07
C SER A 63 4.39 -8.82 15.14
N ALA A 64 3.19 -9.19 15.57
CA ALA A 64 2.23 -9.88 14.70
C ALA A 64 1.82 -9.04 13.48
N THR A 65 2.00 -7.71 13.58
CA THR A 65 1.68 -6.73 12.54
C THR A 65 2.85 -6.43 11.60
N LYS A 66 4.00 -7.13 11.73
CA LYS A 66 5.17 -6.96 10.86
C LYS A 66 4.84 -7.07 9.36
N GLY A 67 3.91 -7.96 9.00
CA GLY A 67 3.45 -8.09 7.62
C GLY A 67 2.77 -6.83 7.05
N ILE A 68 2.22 -5.98 7.91
CA ILE A 68 1.43 -4.79 7.55
C ILE A 68 2.36 -3.58 7.35
N HIS A 69 3.27 -3.30 8.28
CA HIS A 69 4.18 -2.15 8.17
C HIS A 69 5.50 -2.46 7.45
N MET A 70 5.91 -3.75 7.40
CA MET A 70 7.08 -4.25 6.67
C MET A 70 8.43 -3.60 7.07
N CYS A 71 8.49 -3.03 8.26
CA CYS A 71 9.70 -2.44 8.85
C CYS A 71 10.44 -3.46 9.73
N ASP A 72 11.75 -3.27 9.83
CA ASP A 72 12.64 -4.11 10.63
C ASP A 72 13.17 -3.34 11.87
N THR A 73 13.10 -2.01 11.89
CA THR A 73 13.49 -1.16 13.04
C THR A 73 12.42 -0.17 13.46
N TRP A 74 12.49 0.29 14.71
CA TRP A 74 11.63 1.33 15.26
C TRP A 74 11.82 2.68 14.58
N GLU A 75 13.06 3.03 14.26
CA GLU A 75 13.38 4.25 13.51
C GLU A 75 12.70 4.22 12.13
N GLU A 76 12.83 3.11 11.40
CA GLU A 76 12.20 2.93 10.09
C GLU A 76 10.67 2.98 10.17
N LEU A 77 10.07 2.37 11.20
CA LEU A 77 8.63 2.42 11.44
C LEU A 77 8.16 3.84 11.80
N SER A 78 8.89 4.55 12.66
CA SER A 78 8.53 5.91 13.07
C SER A 78 8.54 6.85 11.87
N PHE A 79 9.59 6.81 11.04
CA PHE A 79 9.68 7.62 9.83
C PHE A 79 8.59 7.26 8.81
N LEU A 80 8.27 5.97 8.65
CA LEU A 80 7.17 5.54 7.78
C LEU A 80 5.86 6.16 8.22
N ILE A 81 5.56 6.15 9.52
CA ILE A 81 4.31 6.66 10.08
C ILE A 81 4.21 8.18 9.92
N GLU A 82 5.28 8.91 10.16
CA GLU A 82 5.33 10.36 9.91
C GLU A 82 5.06 10.66 8.43
N PHE A 83 5.76 9.99 7.53
CA PHE A 83 5.55 10.15 6.09
C PHE A 83 4.11 9.83 5.66
N LEU A 84 3.55 8.73 6.15
CA LEU A 84 2.20 8.31 5.79
C LEU A 84 1.12 9.26 6.32
N ARG A 85 1.35 10.00 7.42
CA ARG A 85 0.37 11.01 7.87
C ARG A 85 0.22 12.15 6.87
N ASP A 86 1.33 12.56 6.26
CA ASP A 86 1.36 13.74 5.41
C ASP A 86 1.10 13.41 3.94
N TYR A 87 1.51 12.23 3.49
CA TYR A 87 1.58 11.90 2.06
C TYR A 87 0.83 10.62 1.64
N ALA A 88 0.23 9.84 2.55
CA ALA A 88 -0.39 8.57 2.16
C ALA A 88 -1.48 8.72 1.10
N GLN A 89 -2.21 9.84 1.07
CA GLN A 89 -3.26 10.09 0.08
C GLN A 89 -2.76 10.11 -1.38
N TYR A 90 -1.46 10.27 -1.59
CA TYR A 90 -0.85 10.33 -2.93
C TYR A 90 -0.36 8.98 -3.44
N PHE A 91 -0.44 7.92 -2.63
CA PHE A 91 0.01 6.58 -2.98
C PHE A 91 -1.11 5.55 -2.80
N ASP A 92 -1.19 4.59 -3.70
CA ASP A 92 -2.19 3.53 -3.66
C ASP A 92 -1.73 2.32 -2.84
N PHE A 93 -0.43 2.00 -2.93
CA PHE A 93 0.14 0.83 -2.26
C PHE A 93 1.49 1.13 -1.63
N MET A 94 1.82 0.35 -0.60
CA MET A 94 3.19 0.13 -0.16
C MET A 94 3.57 -1.32 -0.48
N VAL A 95 4.77 -1.51 -1.02
CA VAL A 95 5.22 -2.77 -1.61
C VAL A 95 6.66 -3.06 -1.15
N LYS A 96 6.98 -4.33 -0.89
CA LYS A 96 8.34 -4.81 -0.59
C LYS A 96 8.55 -6.16 -1.29
N TYR A 97 9.52 -6.24 -2.20
CA TYR A 97 9.97 -7.53 -2.72
C TYR A 97 10.93 -8.21 -1.72
N GLU A 98 11.11 -9.52 -1.84
CA GLU A 98 11.95 -10.30 -0.92
C GLU A 98 13.42 -9.82 -0.94
N GLY A 99 13.97 -9.51 0.24
CA GLY A 99 15.32 -8.92 0.36
C GLY A 99 15.44 -7.48 -0.16
N GLY A 100 14.34 -6.88 -0.60
CA GLY A 100 14.29 -5.56 -1.21
C GLY A 100 13.97 -4.42 -0.26
N ARG A 101 14.18 -3.19 -0.76
CA ARG A 101 13.72 -1.97 -0.09
C ARG A 101 12.20 -1.80 -0.24
N LYS A 102 11.58 -1.15 0.74
CA LYS A 102 10.19 -0.70 0.62
C LYS A 102 10.03 0.31 -0.51
N MET A 103 8.87 0.24 -1.14
CA MET A 103 8.50 1.07 -2.27
C MET A 103 7.07 1.55 -2.09
N PHE A 104 6.79 2.77 -2.51
CA PHE A 104 5.42 3.24 -2.68
C PHE A 104 5.00 3.08 -4.14
N CYS A 105 3.73 2.79 -4.37
CA CYS A 105 3.18 2.63 -5.71
C CYS A 105 2.04 3.62 -5.94
N ILE A 106 2.06 4.25 -7.10
CA ILE A 106 0.93 4.99 -7.66
C ILE A 106 0.36 4.16 -8.80
N ALA A 107 -0.91 3.79 -8.70
CA ALA A 107 -1.63 3.07 -9.72
C ALA A 107 -2.35 4.09 -10.62
N SER A 108 -2.04 4.08 -11.91
CA SER A 108 -2.61 5.04 -12.87
C SER A 108 -3.08 4.33 -14.14
N HIS A 109 -4.14 4.83 -14.77
CA HIS A 109 -4.57 4.31 -16.07
C HIS A 109 -3.89 5.02 -17.26
N ASP A 110 -3.29 6.20 -17.05
CA ASP A 110 -2.72 7.06 -18.11
C ASP A 110 -1.23 7.38 -17.89
N GLY A 111 -0.66 6.92 -16.78
CA GLY A 111 0.72 7.16 -16.38
C GLY A 111 1.02 8.60 -15.98
N LYS A 112 0.01 9.49 -15.90
CA LYS A 112 0.20 10.88 -15.53
C LYS A 112 0.20 11.04 -14.02
N LEU A 113 1.07 11.93 -13.53
CA LEU A 113 1.19 12.28 -12.14
C LEU A 113 0.68 13.70 -11.91
N THR A 114 0.01 13.94 -10.79
CA THR A 114 -0.30 15.29 -10.34
C THR A 114 0.92 15.96 -9.74
N HIS A 115 0.91 17.29 -9.65
CA HIS A 115 2.02 18.03 -9.04
C HIS A 115 2.25 17.63 -7.57
N GLU A 116 1.17 17.33 -6.84
CA GLU A 116 1.22 16.86 -5.46
C GLU A 116 1.86 15.46 -5.37
N GLN A 117 1.56 14.57 -6.31
CA GLN A 117 2.21 13.26 -6.39
C GLN A 117 3.71 13.39 -6.68
N GLU A 118 4.12 14.28 -7.59
CA GLU A 118 5.54 14.55 -7.87
C GLU A 118 6.29 15.07 -6.63
N ASN A 119 5.64 15.95 -5.86
CA ASN A 119 6.19 16.43 -4.59
C ASN A 119 6.31 15.27 -3.57
N ALA A 120 5.27 14.48 -3.40
CA ALA A 120 5.26 13.32 -2.50
C ALA A 120 6.36 12.29 -2.88
N ILE A 121 6.59 12.06 -4.18
CA ILE A 121 7.69 11.22 -4.68
C ILE A 121 9.05 11.78 -4.27
N THR A 122 9.23 13.09 -4.38
CA THR A 122 10.48 13.76 -4.01
C THR A 122 10.76 13.57 -2.52
N VAL A 123 9.75 13.66 -1.67
CA VAL A 123 9.87 13.42 -0.23
C VAL A 123 10.17 11.95 0.07
N ALA A 124 9.44 11.02 -0.56
CA ALA A 124 9.66 9.57 -0.40
C ALA A 124 11.11 9.16 -0.73
N ARG A 125 11.68 9.74 -1.80
CA ARG A 125 13.07 9.48 -2.21
C ARG A 125 14.10 9.96 -1.19
N ARG A 126 13.83 11.07 -0.48
CA ARG A 126 14.70 11.55 0.61
C ARG A 126 14.74 10.56 1.77
N LEU A 127 13.64 9.83 1.98
CA LEU A 127 13.53 8.74 2.96
C LEU A 127 14.11 7.40 2.43
N ARG A 128 14.84 7.42 1.31
CA ARG A 128 15.41 6.23 0.63
C ARG A 128 14.38 5.17 0.24
N CYS A 129 13.11 5.54 0.18
CA CYS A 129 12.04 4.70 -0.35
C CYS A 129 12.00 4.85 -1.87
N ASN A 130 11.87 3.74 -2.58
CA ASN A 130 11.64 3.82 -4.03
C ASN A 130 10.17 4.17 -4.28
N VAL A 131 9.89 4.77 -5.44
CA VAL A 131 8.51 4.93 -5.92
C VAL A 131 8.39 4.30 -7.29
N ILE A 132 7.33 3.53 -7.48
CA ILE A 132 6.94 2.95 -8.76
C ILE A 132 5.61 3.55 -9.21
N VAL A 133 5.48 3.78 -10.51
CA VAL A 133 4.19 4.13 -11.14
C VAL A 133 3.77 2.90 -11.93
N PHE A 134 2.66 2.30 -11.53
CA PHE A 134 2.08 1.14 -12.20
C PHE A 134 0.98 1.61 -13.13
N SER A 135 1.25 1.54 -14.44
CA SER A 135 0.30 1.98 -15.47
C SER A 135 -0.35 0.81 -16.19
N VAL A 136 -1.68 0.83 -16.30
CA VAL A 136 -2.44 -0.15 -17.08
C VAL A 136 -3.43 0.58 -17.96
N GLU A 137 -3.43 0.26 -19.25
CA GLU A 137 -4.44 0.76 -20.17
C GLU A 137 -5.76 0.03 -19.93
N VAL A 138 -6.78 0.77 -19.47
CA VAL A 138 -8.13 0.23 -19.21
C VAL A 138 -9.06 0.68 -20.33
N PRO A 139 -9.81 -0.22 -20.97
CA PRO A 139 -10.74 0.15 -22.03
C PRO A 139 -11.83 1.11 -21.53
N ASP A 140 -12.42 1.89 -22.43
CA ASP A 140 -13.50 2.82 -22.07
C ASP A 140 -14.83 2.12 -21.80
N SER A 141 -14.99 0.88 -22.27
CA SER A 141 -16.19 0.11 -22.01
C SER A 141 -15.87 -1.38 -21.88
N ILE A 142 -16.67 -2.06 -21.07
CA ILE A 142 -16.61 -3.51 -20.88
C ILE A 142 -17.98 -4.10 -21.23
N GLU A 143 -17.96 -5.17 -22.02
CA GLU A 143 -19.12 -6.02 -22.28
C GLU A 143 -19.19 -7.14 -21.26
N PHE A 144 -20.40 -7.49 -20.82
CA PHE A 144 -20.61 -8.58 -19.88
C PHE A 144 -21.95 -9.25 -20.13
N ASP A 145 -21.99 -10.57 -19.92
CA ASP A 145 -23.20 -11.38 -19.94
C ASP A 145 -23.55 -11.80 -18.51
N MET A 146 -24.84 -11.71 -18.15
CA MET A 146 -25.34 -12.14 -16.84
C MET A 146 -26.34 -13.28 -17.04
N MET A 147 -26.00 -14.47 -16.55
CA MET A 147 -26.90 -15.63 -16.58
C MET A 147 -27.48 -15.87 -15.18
N GLN A 148 -28.80 -15.70 -15.01
CA GLN A 148 -29.47 -15.98 -13.75
C GLN A 148 -29.88 -17.46 -13.69
N MET A 149 -29.26 -18.22 -12.79
CA MET A 149 -29.67 -19.60 -12.48
C MET A 149 -30.75 -19.54 -11.39
N GLY A 150 -32.00 -19.88 -11.75
CA GLY A 150 -33.12 -19.93 -10.79
C GLY A 150 -32.95 -21.08 -9.79
N GLY A 151 -33.21 -20.82 -8.51
CA GLY A 151 -33.32 -21.86 -7.48
C GLY A 151 -34.50 -22.77 -7.78
N GLY A 152 -34.22 -24.08 -7.91
CA GLY A 152 -35.24 -25.10 -8.11
C GLY A 152 -36.23 -25.14 -6.94
N THR A 153 -37.50 -25.28 -7.29
CA THR A 153 -38.63 -25.56 -6.38
C THR A 153 -38.43 -26.86 -5.61
#